data_AF-A0A535PP76-F1
#
_entry.id   AF-A0A535PP76-F1
#
_cell.length_a   1.000
_cell.length_b   1.000
_cell.length_c   1.000
_cell.angle_alpha   90.00
_cell.angle_beta   90.00
_cell.angle_gamma   90.00
#
_symmetry.space_group_name_H-M   'P 1'
#
loop_
_entity.id
_entity.type
_entity.pdbx_description
1 polymer ?
#
loop_
_entity_poly.entity_id
_entity_poly.type
_entity_poly.pdbx_seq_one_letter_code
_entity_poly.pdbx_strand_id
1 'polypeptide(L)'
;AARSLQEAPSDQDARAAARRIVEGYRQRREVVPGLGHPIHKPIDPRTTALFALAAEHGFSGRYVELMQLVAEEASKAYGRDLPVNATGAIAAIASEMELSWRIC
;
A
#
# COMPACT_ATOMS: atom_id res chain seq x y z
N ALA A 1 1.05 5.73 -5.17
CA ALA A 1 0.34 4.73 -4.35
C ALA A 1 -1.11 5.14 -4.12
N ALA A 2 -1.37 6.34 -3.59
CA ALA A 2 -2.71 6.84 -3.26
C ALA A 2 -3.75 6.65 -4.37
N ARG A 3 -3.40 7.01 -5.62
CA ARG A 3 -4.29 6.81 -6.79
C ARG A 3 -4.80 5.37 -6.89
N SER A 4 -3.91 4.38 -6.87
CA SER A 4 -4.30 2.97 -6.99
C SER A 4 -5.13 2.47 -5.82
N LEU A 5 -4.94 3.04 -4.62
CA LEU A 5 -5.73 2.70 -3.44
C LEU A 5 -7.14 3.31 -3.53
N GLN A 6 -7.24 4.59 -3.87
CA GLN A 6 -8.50 5.34 -3.96
C GLN A 6 -9.37 4.94 -5.16
N GLU A 7 -8.76 4.55 -6.29
CA GLU A 7 -9.49 4.05 -7.47
C GLU A 7 -9.88 2.56 -7.34
N ALA A 8 -9.46 1.85 -6.28
CA ALA A 8 -9.80 0.44 -6.07
C ALA A 8 -11.26 0.27 -5.60
N PRO A 9 -12.08 -0.57 -6.25
CA PRO A 9 -13.51 -0.72 -5.93
C PRO A 9 -13.76 -1.10 -4.47
N SER A 10 -14.68 -0.37 -3.81
CA SER A 10 -14.97 -0.51 -2.38
C SER A 10 -15.79 -1.74 -1.99
N ASP A 11 -16.54 -2.27 -2.95
CA ASP A 11 -17.47 -3.38 -2.83
C ASP A 11 -16.82 -4.77 -2.96
N GLN A 12 -15.53 -4.82 -3.25
CA GLN A 12 -14.79 -6.05 -3.48
C GLN A 12 -13.92 -6.43 -2.28
N ASP A 13 -13.71 -7.74 -2.12
CA ASP A 13 -12.73 -8.31 -1.19
C ASP A 13 -11.37 -7.61 -1.35
N ALA A 14 -10.82 -7.10 -0.24
CA ALA A 14 -9.60 -6.28 -0.25
C ALA A 14 -8.41 -7.04 -0.82
N ARG A 15 -8.31 -8.36 -0.56
CA ARG A 15 -7.23 -9.18 -1.11
C ARG A 15 -7.39 -9.40 -2.61
N ALA A 16 -8.61 -9.58 -3.11
CA ALA A 16 -8.89 -9.61 -4.53
C ALA A 16 -8.56 -8.28 -5.24
N ALA A 17 -8.79 -7.14 -4.59
CA ALA A 17 -8.37 -5.83 -5.08
C ALA A 17 -6.85 -5.70 -5.12
N ALA A 18 -6.15 -6.10 -4.06
CA ALA A 18 -4.69 -6.12 -3.99
C ALA A 18 -4.07 -6.95 -5.12
N ARG A 19 -4.57 -8.17 -5.36
CA ARG A 19 -4.12 -9.03 -6.46
C ARG A 19 -4.24 -8.34 -7.82
N ARG A 20 -5.39 -7.72 -8.12
CA ARG A 20 -5.61 -7.00 -9.38
C ARG A 20 -4.67 -5.80 -9.55
N ILE A 21 -4.42 -5.04 -8.48
CA ILE A 21 -3.46 -3.93 -8.50
C ILE A 21 -2.07 -4.46 -8.89
N VAL A 22 -1.60 -5.50 -8.19
CA VAL A 22 -0.28 -6.11 -8.42
C VAL A 22 -0.18 -6.68 -9.84
N GLU A 23 -1.17 -7.44 -10.28
CA GLU A 23 -1.24 -8.00 -11.64
C GLU A 23 -1.20 -6.90 -12.71
N GLY A 24 -1.92 -5.81 -12.52
CA GLY A 24 -1.92 -4.67 -13.44
C GLY A 24 -0.53 -4.06 -13.63
N TYR A 25 0.19 -3.77 -12.55
CA TYR A 25 1.56 -3.25 -12.63
C TYR A 25 2.52 -4.28 -13.24
N ARG A 26 2.38 -5.56 -12.88
CA ARG A 26 3.21 -6.64 -13.43
C ARG A 26 3.03 -6.81 -14.93
N GLN A 27 1.79 -6.79 -15.43
CA GLN A 27 1.49 -6.87 -16.86
C GLN A 27 2.10 -5.71 -17.65
N ARG A 28 2.11 -4.50 -17.06
CA ARG A 28 2.75 -3.31 -17.64
C ARG A 28 4.27 -3.27 -17.44
N ARG A 29 4.84 -4.24 -16.70
CA ARG A 29 6.26 -4.28 -16.31
C ARG A 29 6.71 -3.03 -15.52
N GLU A 30 5.77 -2.46 -14.77
CA GLU A 30 6.00 -1.30 -13.92
C GLU A 30 6.24 -1.72 -12.47
N VAL A 31 6.88 -0.84 -11.70
CA VAL A 31 7.04 -1.03 -10.25
C VAL A 31 5.74 -0.64 -9.55
N VAL A 32 5.29 -1.46 -8.59
CA VAL A 32 4.15 -1.14 -7.74
C VAL A 32 4.52 0.04 -6.83
N PRO A 33 3.87 1.21 -6.95
CA PRO A 33 4.23 2.41 -6.20
C PRO A 33 4.01 2.22 -4.70
N GLY A 34 4.94 2.74 -3.88
CA GLY A 34 4.86 2.66 -2.42
C GLY A 34 5.44 1.38 -1.81
N LEU A 35 6.02 0.50 -2.64
CA LEU A 35 6.68 -0.72 -2.21
C LEU A 35 8.19 -0.70 -2.46
N GLY A 36 8.91 -1.43 -1.62
CA GLY A 36 10.34 -1.66 -1.71
C GLY A 36 11.18 -0.53 -1.12
N HIS A 37 12.35 -0.92 -0.62
CA HIS A 37 13.39 0.00 -0.17
C HIS A 37 14.78 -0.63 -0.45
N PRO A 38 15.81 0.14 -0.81
CA PRO A 38 17.15 -0.42 -1.04
C PRO A 38 17.75 -1.06 0.22
N ILE A 39 17.52 -0.45 1.39
CA ILE A 39 18.14 -0.82 2.67
C ILE A 39 17.17 -1.53 3.63
N HIS A 40 15.89 -1.15 3.62
CA HIS A 40 14.95 -1.58 4.65
C HIS A 40 14.24 -2.83 4.17
N LYS A 41 14.69 -3.99 4.64
CA LYS A 41 14.13 -5.32 4.38
C LYS A 41 14.32 -6.17 5.65
N PRO A 42 13.36 -7.03 6.02
CA PRO A 42 12.09 -7.25 5.35
C PRO A 42 11.04 -6.15 5.61
N ILE A 43 11.30 -5.24 6.57
CA ILE A 43 10.33 -4.23 7.04
C ILE A 43 11.02 -2.84 7.05
N ASP A 44 10.26 -1.79 6.73
CA ASP A 44 10.66 -0.39 6.95
C ASP A 44 10.20 0.07 8.34
N PRO A 45 11.11 0.37 9.29
CA PRO A 45 10.72 0.73 10.65
C PRO A 45 9.87 2.01 10.71
N ARG A 46 10.00 2.90 9.72
CA ARG A 46 9.19 4.12 9.64
C ARG A 46 7.73 3.79 9.38
N THR A 47 7.45 2.80 8.53
CA THR A 47 6.07 2.41 8.24
C THR A 47 5.41 1.74 9.44
N THR A 48 6.16 0.98 10.23
CA THR A 48 5.65 0.42 11.50
C THR A 48 5.20 1.53 12.45
N ALA A 49 6.03 2.56 12.63
CA ALA A 49 5.67 3.71 13.47
C ALA A 49 4.47 4.50 12.91
N LEU A 50 4.45 4.76 11.59
CA LEU A 50 3.35 5.48 10.94
C LEU A 50 2.02 4.74 11.06
N PHE A 51 1.99 3.43 10.84
CA PHE A 51 0.76 2.64 10.97
C PHE A 51 0.31 2.51 12.43
N ALA A 52 1.23 2.44 13.39
CA ALA A 52 0.88 2.48 14.81
C ALA A 52 0.19 3.80 15.18
N LEU A 53 0.74 4.94 14.77
CA LEU A 53 0.13 6.26 14.97
C LEU A 53 -1.22 6.38 14.26
N ALA A 54 -1.32 5.88 13.03
CA ALA A 54 -2.57 5.87 12.29
C ALA A 54 -3.65 5.08 13.04
N ALA A 55 -3.32 3.91 13.58
CA ALA A 55 -4.25 3.11 14.38
C ALA A 55 -4.66 3.83 15.68
N GLU A 56 -3.72 4.44 16.39
CA GLU A 56 -3.97 5.21 17.61
C GLU A 56 -4.96 6.37 17.36
N HIS A 57 -4.88 7.00 16.20
CA HIS A 57 -5.72 8.14 15.82
C HIS A 57 -6.95 7.77 14.98
N GLY A 58 -7.26 6.48 14.80
CA GLY A 58 -8.46 6.03 14.07
C GLY A 58 -8.37 6.06 12.54
N PHE A 59 -7.16 6.19 11.99
CA PHE A 59 -6.85 6.19 10.54
C PHE A 59 -6.22 4.87 10.06
N SER A 60 -6.61 3.73 10.64
CA SER A 60 -6.16 2.40 10.19
C SER A 60 -7.30 1.62 9.56
N GLY A 61 -7.88 2.19 8.50
CA GLY A 61 -9.02 1.63 7.79
C GLY A 61 -8.64 0.85 6.53
N ARG A 62 -9.54 0.93 5.55
CA ARG A 62 -9.52 0.13 4.32
C ARG A 62 -8.27 0.36 3.46
N TYR A 63 -7.79 1.59 3.33
CA TYR A 63 -6.64 1.91 2.48
C TYR A 63 -5.33 1.45 3.11
N VAL A 64 -5.21 1.51 4.45
CA VAL A 64 -4.09 0.92 5.19
C VAL A 64 -4.09 -0.60 5.00
N GLU A 65 -5.23 -1.26 5.19
CA GLU A 65 -5.39 -2.70 4.94
C GLU A 65 -5.01 -3.05 3.50
N LEU A 66 -5.56 -2.33 2.51
CA LEU A 66 -5.29 -2.59 1.10
C LEU A 66 -3.82 -2.41 0.75
N MET A 67 -3.13 -1.39 1.29
CA MET A 67 -1.70 -1.16 1.05
C MET A 67 -0.84 -2.31 1.60
N GLN A 68 -1.19 -2.85 2.78
CA GLN A 68 -0.51 -3.99 3.37
C GLN A 68 -0.72 -5.26 2.52
N LEU A 69 -1.97 -5.52 2.09
CA LEU A 69 -2.28 -6.63 1.21
C LEU A 69 -1.57 -6.51 -0.15
N VAL A 70 -1.46 -5.31 -0.71
CA VAL A 70 -0.69 -5.05 -1.93
C VAL A 70 0.79 -5.41 -1.73
N ALA A 71 1.39 -5.11 -0.57
CA ALA A 71 2.76 -5.50 -0.25
C ALA A 71 2.93 -7.03 -0.16
N GLU A 72 1.99 -7.72 0.50
CA GLU A 72 1.99 -9.18 0.59
C GLU A 72 1.89 -9.84 -0.80
N GLU A 73 0.89 -9.44 -1.59
CA GLU A 73 0.65 -10.03 -2.91
C GLU A 73 1.78 -9.70 -3.90
N ALA A 74 2.36 -8.50 -3.81
CA ALA A 74 3.55 -8.16 -4.58
C ALA A 74 4.76 -9.02 -4.15
N SER A 75 5.01 -9.16 -2.85
CA SER A 75 6.15 -9.96 -2.38
C SER A 75 6.05 -11.42 -2.85
N LYS A 76 4.84 -12.00 -2.83
CA LYS A 76 4.55 -13.32 -3.41
C LYS A 76 4.78 -13.35 -4.92
N ALA A 77 4.24 -12.39 -5.66
CA ALA A 77 4.30 -12.36 -7.12
C ALA A 77 5.73 -12.15 -7.68
N TYR A 78 6.56 -11.39 -6.97
CA TYR A 78 7.94 -11.09 -7.36
C TYR A 78 9.00 -11.98 -6.67
N GLY A 79 8.59 -12.85 -5.74
CA GLY A 79 9.48 -13.79 -5.06
C GLY A 79 10.57 -13.13 -4.20
N ARG A 80 10.30 -11.96 -3.64
CA ARG A 80 11.23 -11.19 -2.79
C ARG A 80 10.48 -10.24 -1.87
N ASP A 81 11.12 -9.82 -0.77
CA ASP A 81 10.55 -8.85 0.14
C ASP A 81 10.36 -7.48 -0.53
N LEU A 82 9.11 -7.02 -0.56
CA LEU A 82 8.71 -5.70 -1.03
C LEU A 82 7.93 -5.00 0.10
N PRO A 83 8.61 -4.53 1.16
CA PRO A 83 7.95 -3.83 2.26
C PRO A 83 7.22 -2.59 1.76
N VAL A 84 6.15 -2.22 2.45
CA VAL A 84 5.61 -0.86 2.32
C VAL A 84 6.71 0.11 2.72
N ASN A 85 6.99 1.11 1.89
CA ASN A 85 7.91 2.19 2.23
C ASN A 85 7.15 3.41 2.77
N ALA A 86 7.88 4.40 3.29
CA ALA A 86 7.26 5.61 3.87
C ALA A 86 6.27 6.30 2.92
N THR A 87 6.55 6.37 1.61
CA THR A 87 5.63 6.94 0.62
C THR A 87 4.34 6.13 0.49
N GLY A 88 4.42 4.79 0.52
CA GLY A 88 3.25 3.92 0.52
C GLY A 88 2.40 4.08 1.79
N ALA A 89 3.05 4.16 2.96
CA ALA A 89 2.36 4.36 4.23
C ALA A 89 1.65 5.72 4.30
N ILE A 90 2.35 6.81 3.93
CA ILE A 90 1.76 8.16 3.89
C ILE A 90 0.58 8.20 2.93
N ALA A 91 0.71 7.60 1.74
CA ALA A 91 -0.37 7.56 0.76
C ALA A 91 -1.62 6.82 1.27
N ALA A 92 -1.44 5.71 2.01
CA ALA A 92 -2.54 4.99 2.62
C ALA A 92 -3.22 5.85 3.70
N ILE A 93 -2.45 6.40 4.64
CA ILE A 93 -2.97 7.23 5.74
C ILE A 93 -3.66 8.49 5.22
N ALA A 94 -3.08 9.18 4.24
CA ALA A 94 -3.71 10.34 3.61
C ALA A 94 -5.04 9.98 2.93
N SER A 95 -5.17 8.76 2.40
CA SER A 95 -6.43 8.28 1.83
C SER A 95 -7.48 7.99 2.90
N GLU A 96 -7.08 7.54 4.09
CA GLU A 96 -7.98 7.41 5.26
C GLU A 96 -8.49 8.77 5.74
N MET A 97 -7.69 9.83 5.55
CA MET A 97 -8.06 11.22 5.82
C MET A 97 -8.89 11.86 4.69
N GLU A 98 -9.32 11.07 3.70
CA GLU A 98 -10.10 11.51 2.54
C GLU A 98 -9.39 12.58 1.67
N LEU A 99 -8.06 12.68 1.78
CA LEU A 99 -7.28 13.57 0.93
C LEU A 99 -7.22 13.00 -0.49
N SER A 100 -7.51 13.84 -1.48
CA SER A 100 -7.48 13.42 -2.88
C SER A 100 -6.07 12.98 -3.28
N TRP A 101 -5.94 11.86 -3.99
CA TRP A 101 -4.66 11.41 -4.53
C TRP A 101 -3.97 12.45 -5.44
N ARG A 102 -4.69 13.45 -5.93
CA ARG A 102 -4.12 14.55 -6.74
C ARG A 102 -3.24 15.51 -5.94
N ILE A 103 -3.31 15.48 -4.61
CA ILE A 103 -2.52 16.31 -3.70
C ILE A 103 -1.61 15.48 -2.79
N CYS A 104 -1.53 14.16 -3.01
CA CYS A 104 -0.74 13.22 -2.21
C CYS A 104 0.40 12.59 -3.00
#